data_AF-A0A6P8YHN8-F1
#
_entry.id   AF-A0A6P8YHN8-F1
#
_cell.length_a   1.000
_cell.length_b   1.000
_cell.length_c   1.000
_cell.angle_alpha   90.00
_cell.angle_beta   90.00
_cell.angle_gamma   90.00
#
_symmetry.space_group_name_H-M   'P 1'
#
loop_
_entity.id
_entity.type
_entity.pdbx_description
1 polymer ?
#
loop_
_entity_poly.entity_id
_entity_poly.type
_entity_poly.pdbx_seq_one_letter_code
_entity_poly.pdbx_strand_id
1 'polypeptide(L)'
;MSLLEQYEQQYAALIAEITAHIGRLQQQSASERNELCNKIDGSLSEAQELLEQMGLEVRELNPAQRSSFNGKLQVAQAELKRLQTEYKQTKDKARSQQSNAAYTTLDLGGSDYYEDVSISNDQRQRLLDNSERIERTGNRLTEGYRVALETEALGAQVLNDLHHQRETLQGARARLRETNAELGRASRTLNTMMLRALREKVVLYGVGVCFVVAVGVSLYLTFAPSTSAATS
;
A
#
# COMPACT_ATOMS: atom_id res chain seq x y z
N MET A 1 -1.89 -16.31 -10.94
CA MET A 1 -1.91 -14.87 -10.63
C MET A 1 -3.00 -14.64 -9.62
N SER A 2 -2.69 -14.05 -8.48
CA SER A 2 -3.74 -13.61 -7.54
C SER A 2 -4.44 -12.38 -8.11
N LEU A 3 -5.70 -12.12 -7.72
CA LEU A 3 -6.44 -10.94 -8.18
C LEU A 3 -5.67 -9.63 -7.87
N LEU A 4 -4.99 -9.61 -6.73
CA LEU A 4 -4.20 -8.48 -6.26
C LEU A 4 -2.94 -8.26 -7.10
N GLU A 5 -2.28 -9.33 -7.54
CA GLU A 5 -1.14 -9.25 -8.48
C GLU A 5 -1.58 -8.72 -9.86
N GLN A 6 -2.80 -9.07 -10.28
CA GLN A 6 -3.39 -8.54 -11.51
C GLN A 6 -3.70 -7.04 -11.38
N TYR A 7 -4.22 -6.59 -10.23
CA TYR A 7 -4.38 -5.17 -9.94
C TYR A 7 -3.04 -4.43 -9.88
N GLU A 8 -2.01 -4.95 -9.20
CA GLU A 8 -0.67 -4.35 -9.20
C GLU A 8 -0.12 -4.16 -10.62
N GLN A 9 -0.32 -5.15 -11.49
CA GLN A 9 0.14 -5.07 -12.88
C GLN A 9 -0.63 -4.03 -13.69
N GLN A 10 -1.96 -3.98 -13.54
CA GLN A 10 -2.80 -2.97 -14.19
C GLN A 10 -2.46 -1.56 -13.71
N TYR A 11 -2.27 -1.38 -12.41
CA TYR A 11 -1.82 -0.12 -11.81
C TYR A 11 -0.49 0.34 -12.42
N ALA A 12 0.50 -0.54 -12.47
CA ALA A 12 1.82 -0.23 -13.03
C ALA A 12 1.74 0.18 -14.51
N ALA A 13 0.88 -0.48 -15.29
CA ALA A 13 0.64 -0.13 -16.69
C ALA A 13 0.01 1.26 -16.82
N LEU A 14 -1.02 1.56 -16.03
CA LEU A 14 -1.68 2.87 -16.01
C LEU A 14 -0.71 3.99 -15.62
N ILE A 15 0.13 3.79 -14.61
CA ILE A 15 1.13 4.76 -14.18
C ILE A 15 2.16 5.05 -15.28
N ALA A 16 2.64 4.02 -15.96
CA ALA A 16 3.54 4.17 -17.09
C ALA A 16 2.88 4.95 -18.25
N GLU A 17 1.62 4.65 -18.55
CA GLU A 17 0.83 5.34 -19.57
C GLU A 17 0.60 6.82 -19.22
N ILE A 18 0.18 7.12 -17.99
CA ILE A 18 -0.01 8.49 -17.49
C ILE A 18 1.30 9.27 -17.60
N THR A 19 2.41 8.69 -17.15
CA THR A 19 3.73 9.34 -17.21
C THR A 19 4.15 9.64 -18.65
N ALA A 20 3.95 8.69 -19.56
CA ALA A 20 4.25 8.87 -20.98
C ALA A 20 3.37 9.96 -21.62
N HIS A 21 2.07 9.99 -21.29
CA HIS A 21 1.14 11.00 -21.79
C HIS A 21 1.45 12.41 -21.25
N ILE A 22 1.81 12.55 -19.96
CA ILE A 22 2.27 13.82 -19.39
C ILE A 22 3.53 14.32 -20.12
N GLY A 23 4.48 13.44 -20.42
CA GLY A 23 5.67 13.79 -21.20
C GLY A 23 5.33 14.26 -22.62
N ARG A 24 4.40 13.59 -23.30
CA ARG A 24 3.92 13.96 -24.64
C ARG A 24 3.14 15.28 -24.65
N LEU A 25 2.43 15.60 -23.57
CA LEU A 25 1.65 16.83 -23.45
C LEU A 25 2.52 18.09 -23.62
N GLN A 26 3.81 18.02 -23.29
CA GLN A 26 4.75 19.13 -23.44
C GLN A 26 5.15 19.41 -24.90
N GLN A 27 4.92 18.49 -25.84
CA GLN A 27 5.44 18.55 -27.21
C GLN A 27 4.36 18.70 -28.29
N GLN A 28 3.08 18.61 -27.93
CA GLN A 28 1.97 18.46 -28.88
C GLN A 28 1.23 19.78 -29.19
N SER A 29 0.55 19.79 -30.34
CA SER A 29 -0.23 20.92 -30.85
C SER A 29 -1.51 21.17 -30.01
N ALA A 30 -2.13 22.35 -30.12
CA ALA A 30 -3.24 22.75 -29.25
C ALA A 30 -4.47 21.84 -29.28
N SER A 31 -4.78 21.24 -30.43
CA SER A 31 -5.92 20.31 -30.58
C SER A 31 -5.62 18.95 -29.93
N GLU A 32 -4.45 18.38 -30.24
CA GLU A 32 -4.02 17.08 -29.70
C GLU A 32 -3.79 17.13 -28.19
N ARG A 33 -3.41 18.31 -27.65
CA ARG A 33 -3.28 18.54 -26.21
C ARG A 33 -4.59 18.35 -25.44
N ASN A 34 -5.71 18.82 -25.96
CA ASN A 34 -7.00 18.65 -25.28
C ASN A 34 -7.44 17.19 -25.24
N GLU A 35 -7.24 16.45 -26.34
CA GLU A 35 -7.53 15.01 -26.38
C GLU A 35 -6.62 14.22 -25.42
N LEU A 36 -5.33 14.55 -25.38
CA LEU A 36 -4.38 13.95 -24.43
C LEU A 36 -4.75 14.27 -22.98
N CYS A 37 -5.18 15.51 -22.68
CA CYS A 37 -5.66 15.87 -21.35
C CYS A 37 -6.85 15.01 -20.93
N ASN A 38 -7.85 14.84 -21.81
CA ASN A 38 -9.02 14.00 -21.52
C ASN A 38 -8.62 12.53 -21.28
N LYS A 39 -7.64 12.01 -22.03
CA LYS A 39 -7.10 10.66 -21.81
C LYS A 39 -6.40 10.54 -20.46
N ILE A 40 -5.53 11.49 -20.12
CA ILE A 40 -4.84 11.51 -18.82
C ILE A 40 -5.83 11.61 -17.66
N ASP A 41 -6.85 12.48 -17.78
CA ASP A 41 -7.91 12.62 -16.77
C ASP A 41 -8.68 11.30 -16.56
N GLY A 42 -8.98 10.57 -17.65
CA GLY A 42 -9.56 9.22 -17.59
C GLY A 42 -8.65 8.20 -16.91
N SER A 43 -7.40 8.08 -17.34
CA SER A 43 -6.43 7.14 -16.76
C SER A 43 -6.13 7.42 -15.28
N LEU A 44 -6.10 8.70 -14.87
CA LEU A 44 -5.95 9.08 -13.46
C LEU A 44 -7.14 8.62 -12.61
N SER A 45 -8.36 8.74 -13.14
CA SER A 45 -9.57 8.24 -12.48
C SER A 45 -9.55 6.72 -12.36
N GLU A 46 -9.18 6.01 -13.44
CA GLU A 46 -9.08 4.55 -13.46
C GLU A 46 -8.02 4.05 -12.47
N ALA A 47 -6.85 4.69 -12.43
CA ALA A 47 -5.80 4.34 -11.48
C ALA A 47 -6.21 4.60 -10.02
N GLN A 48 -7.05 5.61 -9.77
CA GLN A 48 -7.62 5.86 -8.44
C GLN A 48 -8.64 4.79 -8.04
N GLU A 49 -9.55 4.42 -8.93
CA GLU A 49 -10.51 3.32 -8.70
C GLU A 49 -9.79 2.01 -8.39
N LEU A 50 -8.72 1.73 -9.15
CA LEU A 50 -7.95 0.50 -8.99
C LEU A 50 -7.20 0.45 -7.64
N LEU A 51 -6.73 1.59 -7.13
CA LEU A 51 -6.18 1.69 -5.77
C LEU A 51 -7.24 1.44 -4.69
N GLU A 52 -8.48 1.88 -4.91
CA GLU A 52 -9.61 1.60 -4.01
C GLU A 52 -9.93 0.10 -4.01
N GLN A 53 -9.98 -0.53 -5.18
CA GLN A 53 -10.19 -1.98 -5.31
C GLN A 53 -9.08 -2.79 -4.64
N MET A 54 -7.81 -2.42 -4.85
CA MET A 54 -6.68 -3.02 -4.12
C MET A 54 -6.84 -2.87 -2.60
N GLY A 55 -7.30 -1.71 -2.14
CA GLY A 55 -7.54 -1.45 -0.71
C GLY A 55 -8.63 -2.33 -0.11
N LEU A 56 -9.66 -2.68 -0.88
CA LEU A 56 -10.70 -3.63 -0.48
C LEU A 56 -10.16 -5.06 -0.41
N GLU A 57 -9.39 -5.48 -1.42
CA GLU A 57 -8.85 -6.85 -1.50
C GLU A 57 -7.83 -7.14 -0.39
N VAL A 58 -7.04 -6.12 -0.01
CA VAL A 58 -6.11 -6.23 1.13
C VAL A 58 -6.85 -6.53 2.44
N ARG A 59 -8.11 -6.12 2.60
CA ARG A 59 -8.90 -6.44 3.79
C ARG A 59 -9.23 -7.92 3.89
N GLU A 60 -9.08 -8.72 2.84
CA GLU A 60 -9.32 -10.18 2.93
C GLU A 60 -8.06 -10.97 3.33
N LEU A 61 -6.88 -10.33 3.31
CA LEU A 61 -5.60 -10.98 3.58
C LEU A 61 -5.33 -11.22 5.08
N ASN A 62 -4.39 -12.14 5.37
CA ASN A 62 -3.89 -12.36 6.73
C ASN A 62 -3.15 -11.12 7.29
N PRO A 63 -3.13 -10.90 8.63
CA PRO A 63 -2.55 -9.71 9.25
C PRO A 63 -1.09 -9.42 8.86
N ALA A 64 -0.27 -10.46 8.68
CA ALA A 64 1.12 -10.32 8.26
C ALA A 64 1.25 -9.83 6.80
N GLN A 65 0.38 -10.28 5.89
CA GLN A 65 0.36 -9.86 4.50
C GLN A 65 -0.25 -8.46 4.35
N ARG A 66 -1.27 -8.13 5.15
CA ARG A 66 -1.89 -6.79 5.18
C ARG A 66 -0.89 -5.68 5.44
N SER A 67 -0.01 -5.85 6.44
CA SER A 67 0.98 -4.81 6.78
C SER A 67 1.94 -4.52 5.62
N SER A 68 2.41 -5.56 4.92
CA SER A 68 3.29 -5.37 3.75
C SER A 68 2.57 -4.72 2.58
N PHE A 69 1.31 -5.09 2.32
CA PHE A 69 0.53 -4.53 1.22
C PHE A 69 0.07 -3.09 1.48
N ASN A 70 -0.26 -2.75 2.73
CA ASN A 70 -0.59 -1.36 3.09
C ASN A 70 0.58 -0.41 2.82
N GLY A 71 1.82 -0.83 3.10
CA GLY A 71 3.00 -0.03 2.77
C GLY A 71 3.14 0.22 1.26
N LYS A 72 2.92 -0.81 0.44
CA LYS A 72 2.92 -0.67 -1.03
C LYS A 72 1.79 0.24 -1.52
N LEU A 73 0.58 0.10 -0.95
CA LEU A 73 -0.59 0.90 -1.31
C LEU A 73 -0.40 2.38 -0.97
N GLN A 74 0.27 2.69 0.14
CA GLN A 74 0.66 4.06 0.49
C GLN A 74 1.66 4.65 -0.50
N VAL A 75 2.67 3.89 -0.91
CA VAL A 75 3.64 4.32 -1.93
C VAL A 75 2.92 4.61 -3.26
N ALA A 76 2.04 3.70 -3.68
CA ALA A 76 1.25 3.88 -4.90
C ALA A 76 0.32 5.11 -4.81
N GLN A 77 -0.35 5.34 -3.68
CA GLN A 77 -1.14 6.56 -3.48
C GLN A 77 -0.30 7.85 -3.55
N ALA A 78 0.91 7.84 -2.98
CA ALA A 78 1.82 8.97 -3.06
C ALA A 78 2.29 9.23 -4.49
N GLU A 79 2.59 8.17 -5.26
CA GLU A 79 2.98 8.27 -6.66
C GLU A 79 1.85 8.83 -7.53
N LEU A 80 0.62 8.35 -7.35
CA LEU A 80 -0.54 8.85 -8.09
C LEU A 80 -0.79 10.34 -7.79
N LYS A 81 -0.70 10.76 -6.53
CA LYS A 81 -0.79 12.18 -6.14
C LYS A 81 0.31 13.03 -6.79
N ARG A 82 1.54 12.51 -6.84
CA ARG A 82 2.65 13.20 -7.52
C ARG A 82 2.34 13.42 -9.00
N LEU A 83 1.84 12.39 -9.70
CA LEU A 83 1.46 12.48 -11.11
C LEU A 83 0.28 13.43 -11.34
N GLN A 84 -0.72 13.45 -10.46
CA GLN A 84 -1.83 14.42 -10.53
C GLN A 84 -1.31 15.87 -10.47
N THR A 85 -0.40 16.16 -9.53
CA THR A 85 0.22 17.49 -9.43
C THR A 85 1.06 17.82 -10.65
N GLU A 86 1.87 16.88 -11.15
CA GLU A 86 2.70 17.05 -12.34
C GLU A 86 1.86 17.32 -13.60
N TYR A 87 0.78 16.57 -13.78
CA TYR A 87 -0.18 16.78 -14.87
C TYR A 87 -0.84 18.15 -14.77
N LYS A 88 -1.34 18.54 -13.59
CA LYS A 88 -1.97 19.86 -13.38
C LYS A 88 -1.01 21.00 -13.72
N GLN A 89 0.23 20.94 -13.23
CA GLN A 89 1.25 21.94 -13.57
C GLN A 89 1.56 21.98 -15.06
N THR A 90 1.62 20.82 -15.71
CA THR A 90 1.91 20.73 -17.16
C THR A 90 0.76 21.28 -18.00
N LYS A 91 -0.48 20.98 -17.61
CA LYS A 91 -1.71 21.51 -18.21
C LYS A 91 -1.78 23.04 -18.08
N ASP A 92 -1.47 23.57 -16.90
CA ASP A 92 -1.46 25.02 -16.65
C ASP A 92 -0.37 25.73 -17.48
N LYS A 93 0.84 25.15 -17.56
CA LYS A 93 1.93 25.66 -18.42
C LYS A 93 1.52 25.70 -19.89
N ALA A 94 0.90 24.64 -20.39
CA ALA A 94 0.43 24.57 -21.78
C ALA A 94 -0.65 25.64 -22.07
N ARG A 95 -1.52 25.93 -21.10
CA ARG A 95 -2.56 26.97 -21.22
C ARG A 95 -1.98 28.39 -21.22
N SER A 96 -0.96 28.66 -20.40
CA SER A 96 -0.29 29.98 -20.35
C SER A 96 0.59 30.28 -21.58
N GLN A 97 1.10 29.26 -22.27
CA GLN A 97 1.83 29.46 -23.54
C GLN A 97 0.88 29.92 -24.66
N GLN A 98 -0.35 29.39 -24.67
CA GLN A 98 -1.36 29.76 -25.66
C GLN A 98 -1.90 31.19 -25.47
N SER A 99 -1.97 31.69 -24.23
CA SER A 99 -2.41 33.07 -23.95
C SER A 99 -1.34 34.12 -24.28
N ASN A 100 -0.04 33.79 -24.15
CA ASN A 100 1.04 34.70 -24.57
C ASN A 100 1.14 34.83 -26.08
N ALA A 101 0.97 33.73 -26.82
CA ALA A 101 1.00 33.77 -28.28
C ALA A 101 -0.13 34.61 -28.88
N ALA A 102 -1.31 34.64 -28.25
CA ALA A 102 -2.45 35.44 -28.71
C ALA A 102 -2.26 36.96 -28.50
N TYR A 103 -1.50 37.37 -27.49
CA TYR A 103 -1.22 38.79 -27.23
C TYR A 103 -0.19 39.38 -28.21
N THR A 104 0.72 38.56 -28.75
CA THR A 104 1.74 39.02 -29.69
C THR A 104 1.19 39.22 -31.11
N THR A 105 0.05 38.62 -31.47
CA THR A 105 -0.51 38.73 -32.83
C THR A 105 -1.43 39.93 -33.04
N LEU A 106 -1.88 40.61 -31.97
CA LEU A 106 -2.80 41.74 -32.09
C LEU A 106 -2.09 43.09 -32.32
N ASP A 107 -0.78 43.18 -32.09
CA ASP A 107 -0.03 44.45 -32.12
C ASP A 107 0.74 44.70 -33.44
N LEU A 108 0.71 43.76 -34.39
CA LEU A 108 1.47 43.86 -35.66
C LEU A 108 0.57 44.24 -36.85
N GLY A 109 -0.26 45.27 -36.69
CA GLY A 109 -1.31 45.63 -37.66
C GLY A 109 -1.53 47.13 -37.90
N GLY A 110 -0.52 48.00 -37.74
CA GLY A 110 -0.66 49.45 -37.93
C GLY A 110 0.54 50.10 -38.63
N SER A 111 0.29 50.63 -39.82
CA SER A 111 1.21 51.23 -40.80
C SER A 111 1.88 52.55 -40.38
N ASP A 112 3.13 52.74 -40.83
CA ASP A 112 3.84 53.97 -41.21
C ASP A 112 3.51 55.29 -40.50
N TYR A 113 4.31 55.67 -39.50
CA TYR A 113 4.92 57.01 -39.30
C TYR A 113 5.61 57.06 -37.91
N TYR A 114 6.77 57.74 -37.81
CA TYR A 114 7.59 58.05 -36.61
C TYR A 114 8.76 57.11 -36.27
N GLU A 115 9.94 57.46 -36.77
CA GLU A 115 11.24 56.82 -36.49
C GLU A 115 11.92 57.30 -35.19
N ASP A 116 11.43 58.38 -34.55
CA ASP A 116 12.06 59.00 -33.36
C ASP A 116 11.29 58.72 -32.03
N VAL A 117 9.98 58.46 -32.11
CA VAL A 117 9.13 58.08 -30.95
C VAL A 117 9.16 56.56 -30.68
N SER A 118 9.63 55.78 -31.65
CA SER A 118 9.78 54.33 -31.56
C SER A 118 10.84 53.92 -30.53
N ILE A 119 11.97 54.64 -30.45
CA ILE A 119 13.09 54.29 -29.55
C ILE A 119 12.70 54.40 -28.07
N SER A 120 11.92 55.44 -27.71
CA SER A 120 11.45 55.64 -26.32
C SER A 120 10.36 54.63 -25.93
N ASN A 121 9.45 54.30 -26.86
CA ASN A 121 8.44 53.28 -26.62
C ASN A 121 9.04 51.88 -26.54
N ASP A 122 10.02 51.54 -27.39
CA ASP A 122 10.69 50.24 -27.38
C ASP A 122 11.42 49.99 -26.06
N GLN A 123 12.05 51.03 -25.49
CA GLN A 123 12.70 50.97 -24.18
C GLN A 123 11.68 50.81 -23.04
N ARG A 124 10.54 51.51 -23.11
CA ARG A 124 9.45 51.39 -22.13
C ARG A 124 8.75 50.03 -22.20
N GLN A 125 8.56 49.50 -23.40
CA GLN A 125 7.95 48.20 -23.66
C GLN A 125 8.86 47.07 -23.17
N ARG A 126 10.19 47.19 -23.35
CA ARG A 126 11.18 46.28 -22.76
C ARG A 126 11.16 46.29 -21.23
N LEU A 127 10.97 47.45 -20.60
CA LEU A 127 10.88 47.55 -19.14
C LEU A 127 9.56 46.95 -18.60
N LEU A 128 8.44 47.19 -19.29
CA LEU A 128 7.16 46.57 -18.96
C LEU A 128 7.20 45.04 -19.12
N ASP A 129 7.80 44.54 -20.20
CA ASP A 129 7.96 43.11 -20.45
C ASP A 129 8.92 42.46 -19.44
N ASN A 130 9.97 43.18 -19.02
CA ASN A 130 10.80 42.75 -17.89
C ASN A 130 10.02 42.70 -16.58
N SER A 131 9.20 43.72 -16.30
CA SER A 131 8.38 43.79 -15.10
C SER A 131 7.35 42.65 -15.05
N GLU A 132 6.68 42.38 -16.17
CA GLU A 132 5.72 41.27 -16.28
C GLU A 132 6.41 39.92 -16.15
N ARG A 133 7.59 39.74 -16.75
CA ARG A 133 8.41 38.53 -16.55
C ARG A 133 8.83 38.35 -15.10
N ILE A 134 9.22 39.42 -14.41
CA ILE A 134 9.60 39.37 -13.00
C ILE A 134 8.39 39.00 -12.15
N GLU A 135 7.23 39.63 -12.38
CA GLU A 135 5.99 39.34 -11.65
C GLU A 135 5.56 37.88 -11.84
N ARG A 136 5.56 37.38 -13.09
CA ARG A 136 5.28 35.97 -13.37
C ARG A 136 6.29 35.03 -12.73
N THR A 137 7.57 35.38 -12.72
CA THR A 137 8.61 34.57 -12.09
C THR A 137 8.46 34.56 -10.57
N GLY A 138 8.09 35.69 -9.97
CA GLY A 138 7.74 35.81 -8.56
C GLY A 138 6.55 34.93 -8.20
N ASN A 139 5.46 35.02 -8.96
CA ASN A 139 4.27 34.19 -8.73
C ASN A 139 4.57 32.68 -8.89
N ARG A 140 5.43 32.31 -9.85
CA ARG A 140 5.91 30.93 -10.02
C ARG A 140 6.77 30.45 -8.85
N LEU A 141 7.63 31.31 -8.32
CA LEU A 141 8.46 30.98 -7.18
C LEU A 141 7.60 30.78 -5.93
N THR A 142 6.62 31.64 -5.71
CA THR A 142 5.67 31.53 -4.59
C THR A 142 4.83 30.26 -4.69
N GLU A 143 4.32 29.93 -5.88
CA GLU A 143 3.55 28.70 -6.08
C GLU A 143 4.43 27.45 -5.98
N GLY A 144 5.64 27.48 -6.53
CA GLY A 144 6.61 26.39 -6.38
C GLY A 144 7.00 26.16 -4.92
N TYR A 145 7.17 27.23 -4.16
CA TYR A 145 7.42 27.16 -2.71
C TYR A 145 6.23 26.56 -1.96
N ARG A 146 5.00 26.96 -2.30
CA ARG A 146 3.77 26.40 -1.73
C ARG A 146 3.66 24.89 -1.97
N VAL A 147 3.91 24.46 -3.20
CA VAL A 147 3.89 23.03 -3.58
C VAL A 147 5.01 22.26 -2.88
N ALA A 148 6.20 22.84 -2.75
CA ALA A 148 7.31 22.21 -2.03
C ALA A 148 6.97 21.99 -0.55
N LEU A 149 6.35 22.97 0.11
CA LEU A 149 5.88 22.85 1.50
C LEU A 149 4.77 21.80 1.64
N GLU A 150 3.79 21.77 0.73
CA GLU A 150 2.76 20.72 0.72
C GLU A 150 3.38 19.33 0.54
N THR A 151 4.41 19.21 -0.29
CA THR A 151 5.14 17.95 -0.53
C THR A 151 5.95 17.54 0.70
N GLU A 152 6.61 18.48 1.38
CA GLU A 152 7.31 18.23 2.64
C GLU A 152 6.36 17.75 3.73
N ALA A 153 5.20 18.40 3.88
CA ALA A 153 4.18 18.02 4.84
C ALA A 153 3.63 16.61 4.56
N LEU A 154 3.37 16.30 3.28
CA LEU A 154 2.92 14.97 2.87
C LEU A 154 3.99 13.90 3.12
N GLY A 155 5.26 14.21 2.82
CA GLY A 155 6.39 13.32 3.13
C GLY A 155 6.56 13.06 4.63
N ALA A 156 6.43 14.10 5.45
CA ALA A 156 6.47 14.00 6.91
C ALA A 156 5.32 13.13 7.45
N GLN A 157 4.11 13.29 6.90
CA GLN A 157 2.97 12.45 7.27
C GLN A 157 3.20 10.98 6.92
N VAL A 158 3.73 10.69 5.72
CA VAL A 158 4.06 9.32 5.30
C VAL A 158 5.12 8.70 6.22
N LEU A 159 6.17 9.44 6.58
CA LEU A 159 7.19 8.96 7.51
C LEU A 159 6.60 8.66 8.90
N ASN A 160 5.69 9.49 9.38
CA ASN A 160 5.00 9.27 10.65
C ASN A 160 4.11 8.03 10.61
N ASP A 161 3.35 7.83 9.53
CA ASP A 161 2.51 6.65 9.34
C ASP A 161 3.35 5.36 9.27
N LEU A 162 4.48 5.39 8.58
CA LEU A 162 5.42 4.27 8.54
C LEU A 162 6.03 3.98 9.92
N HIS A 163 6.33 5.02 10.70
CA HIS A 163 6.80 4.87 12.08
C HIS A 163 5.73 4.20 12.95
N HIS A 164 4.49 4.66 12.86
CA HIS A 164 3.36 4.09 13.60
C HIS A 164 3.06 2.64 13.17
N GLN A 165 3.20 2.32 11.88
CA GLN A 165 3.12 0.94 11.38
C GLN A 165 4.26 0.07 11.91
N ARG A 166 5.48 0.60 12.00
CA ARG A 166 6.61 -0.12 12.60
C ARG A 166 6.35 -0.43 14.07
N GLU A 167 5.84 0.52 14.83
CA GLU A 167 5.50 0.34 16.25
C GLU A 167 4.41 -0.72 16.43
N THR A 168 3.34 -0.68 15.62
CA THR A 168 2.28 -1.70 15.66
C THR A 168 2.78 -3.09 15.26
N LEU A 169 3.67 -3.21 14.26
CA LEU A 169 4.35 -4.46 13.90
C LEU A 169 5.23 -4.97 15.05
N GLN A 170 5.97 -4.09 15.73
CA GLN A 170 6.79 -4.45 16.88
C GLN A 170 5.92 -4.93 18.05
N GLY A 171 4.79 -4.27 18.32
CA GLY A 171 3.80 -4.67 19.31
C GLY A 171 3.16 -6.02 18.98
N ALA A 172 2.78 -6.25 17.72
CA ALA A 172 2.24 -7.53 17.27
C ALA A 172 3.26 -8.67 17.39
N ARG A 173 4.54 -8.41 17.05
CA ARG A 173 5.64 -9.38 17.25
C ARG A 173 5.90 -9.68 18.73
N ALA A 174 5.84 -8.67 19.60
CA ALA A 174 5.99 -8.86 21.04
C ALA A 174 4.85 -9.73 21.60
N ARG A 175 3.59 -9.42 21.23
CA ARG A 175 2.41 -10.23 21.59
C ARG A 175 2.52 -11.66 21.06
N LEU A 176 2.93 -11.88 19.81
CA LEU A 176 3.15 -13.22 19.27
C LEU A 176 4.23 -14.01 20.04
N ARG A 177 5.29 -13.33 20.49
CA ARG A 177 6.35 -13.96 21.31
C ARG A 177 5.83 -14.34 22.69
N GLU A 178 4.99 -13.50 23.28
CA GLU A 178 4.33 -13.76 24.56
C GLU A 178 3.32 -14.91 24.44
N THR A 179 2.46 -14.91 23.42
CA THR A 179 1.53 -16.01 23.13
C THR A 179 2.26 -17.33 22.86
N ASN A 180 3.41 -17.32 22.18
CA ASN A 180 4.24 -18.52 22.03
C ASN A 180 4.79 -19.04 23.38
N ALA A 181 5.17 -18.14 24.29
CA ALA A 181 5.62 -18.53 25.63
C ALA A 181 4.47 -19.10 26.47
N GLU A 182 3.25 -18.55 26.34
CA GLU A 182 2.05 -19.08 26.97
C GLU A 182 1.62 -20.43 26.38
N LEU A 183 1.72 -20.62 25.06
CA LEU A 183 1.51 -21.94 24.42
C LEU A 183 2.50 -22.98 24.95
N GLY A 184 3.76 -22.61 25.15
CA GLY A 184 4.75 -23.50 25.75
C GLY A 184 4.40 -23.93 27.18
N ARG A 185 3.85 -23.00 27.98
CA ARG A 185 3.38 -23.29 29.36
C ARG A 185 2.12 -24.14 29.35
N ALA A 186 1.15 -23.82 28.49
CA ALA A 186 -0.09 -24.57 28.33
C ALA A 186 0.18 -25.99 27.80
N SER A 187 1.11 -26.16 26.86
CA SER A 187 1.55 -27.48 26.38
C SER A 187 2.16 -28.31 27.50
N ARG A 188 2.96 -27.68 28.37
CA ARG A 188 3.56 -28.37 29.53
C ARG A 188 2.51 -28.80 30.55
N THR A 189 1.50 -27.97 30.84
CA THR A 189 0.41 -28.34 31.77
C THR A 189 -0.54 -29.37 31.16
N LEU A 190 -0.83 -29.30 29.86
CA LEU A 190 -1.64 -30.31 29.16
C LEU A 190 -0.92 -31.66 29.15
N ASN A 191 0.39 -31.70 28.93
CA ASN A 191 1.14 -32.95 28.92
C ASN A 191 1.20 -33.59 30.33
N THR A 192 1.28 -32.79 31.40
CA THR A 192 1.19 -33.33 32.78
C THR A 192 -0.21 -33.83 33.11
N MET A 193 -1.28 -33.16 32.65
CA MET A 193 -2.66 -33.67 32.77
C MET A 193 -2.85 -34.97 31.98
N MET A 194 -2.33 -35.05 30.75
CA MET A 194 -2.41 -36.23 29.90
C MET A 194 -1.71 -37.45 30.52
N LEU A 195 -0.49 -37.27 31.03
CA LEU A 195 0.27 -38.33 31.72
C LEU A 195 -0.45 -38.81 32.98
N ARG A 196 -1.08 -37.89 33.72
CA ARG A 196 -1.86 -38.23 34.92
C ARG A 196 -3.09 -39.07 34.57
N ALA A 197 -3.84 -38.68 33.54
CA ALA A 197 -5.00 -39.42 33.05
C ALA A 197 -4.62 -40.81 32.52
N LEU A 198 -3.48 -40.94 31.84
CA LEU A 198 -2.99 -42.23 31.35
C LEU A 198 -2.61 -43.15 32.51
N ARG A 199 -1.93 -42.64 33.54
CA ARG A 199 -1.59 -43.41 34.75
C ARG A 199 -2.82 -43.97 35.44
N GLU A 200 -3.87 -43.16 35.61
CA GLU A 200 -5.12 -43.59 36.23
C GLU A 200 -5.77 -44.74 35.45
N LYS A 201 -5.82 -44.64 34.12
CA LYS A 201 -6.34 -45.71 33.25
C LYS A 201 -5.50 -46.99 33.34
N VAL A 202 -4.17 -46.89 33.35
CA VAL A 202 -3.28 -48.06 33.46
C VAL A 202 -3.47 -48.80 34.78
N VAL A 203 -3.61 -48.07 35.90
CA VAL A 203 -3.88 -48.68 37.21
C VAL A 203 -5.22 -49.42 37.21
N LEU A 204 -6.28 -48.81 36.65
CA LEU A 204 -7.60 -49.44 36.56
C LEU A 204 -7.54 -50.76 35.75
N TYR A 205 -6.93 -50.74 34.57
CA TYR A 205 -6.78 -51.94 33.74
C TYR A 205 -5.92 -53.01 34.44
N GLY A 206 -4.85 -52.62 35.13
CA GLY A 206 -4.00 -53.56 35.88
C GLY A 206 -4.76 -54.28 36.99
N VAL A 207 -5.54 -53.55 37.78
CA VAL A 207 -6.40 -54.16 38.83
C VAL A 207 -7.44 -55.08 38.22
N GLY A 208 -8.09 -54.67 37.12
CA GLY A 208 -9.06 -55.51 36.41
C GLY A 208 -8.47 -56.83 35.92
N VAL A 209 -7.28 -56.80 35.30
CA VAL A 209 -6.57 -58.00 34.85
C VAL A 209 -6.21 -58.91 36.03
N CYS A 210 -5.70 -58.34 37.13
CA CYS A 210 -5.41 -59.11 38.35
C CYS A 210 -6.66 -59.83 38.88
N PHE A 211 -7.82 -59.16 38.87
CA PHE A 211 -9.08 -59.75 39.33
C PHE A 211 -9.52 -60.92 38.44
N VAL A 212 -9.41 -60.77 37.12
CA VAL A 212 -9.73 -61.84 36.15
C VAL A 212 -8.80 -63.04 36.33
N VAL A 213 -7.50 -62.81 36.52
CA VAL A 213 -6.52 -63.87 36.79
C VAL A 213 -6.84 -64.59 38.10
N ALA A 214 -7.15 -63.86 39.17
CA ALA A 214 -7.49 -64.46 40.47
C ALA A 214 -8.75 -65.35 40.38
N VAL A 215 -9.79 -64.89 39.67
CA VAL A 215 -11.00 -65.69 39.41
C VAL A 215 -10.66 -66.92 38.56
N GLY A 216 -9.87 -66.75 37.49
CA GLY A 216 -9.44 -67.85 36.63
C GLY A 216 -8.64 -68.92 37.38
N VAL A 217 -7.70 -68.52 38.24
CA VAL A 217 -6.92 -69.43 39.10
C VAL A 217 -7.81 -70.12 40.12
N SER A 218 -8.75 -69.40 40.74
CA SER A 218 -9.69 -69.99 41.71
C SER A 218 -10.59 -71.04 41.06
N LEU A 219 -11.09 -70.76 39.85
CA LEU A 219 -11.83 -71.73 39.05
C LEU A 219 -10.94 -72.89 38.63
N TYR A 220 -9.70 -72.65 38.19
CA TYR A 220 -8.77 -73.72 37.86
C TYR A 220 -8.50 -74.63 39.06
N LEU A 221 -8.29 -74.10 40.28
CA LEU A 221 -8.09 -74.93 41.47
C LEU A 221 -9.36 -75.67 41.90
N THR A 222 -10.54 -75.11 41.65
CA THR A 222 -11.83 -75.73 41.99
C THR A 222 -12.23 -76.82 40.99
N PHE A 223 -11.93 -76.60 39.70
CA PHE A 223 -12.27 -77.51 38.60
C PHE A 223 -11.12 -78.43 38.20
N ALA A 224 -9.88 -78.16 38.63
CA ALA A 224 -8.79 -79.12 38.53
C ALA A 224 -9.22 -80.35 39.34
N PRO A 225 -9.51 -81.48 38.66
CA PRO A 225 -9.97 -82.67 39.35
C PRO A 225 -8.87 -83.07 40.31
N SER A 226 -9.24 -83.34 41.56
CA SER A 226 -8.40 -83.96 42.59
C SER A 226 -7.88 -85.32 42.09
N THR A 227 -6.85 -85.25 41.25
CA THR A 227 -6.09 -86.34 40.68
C THR A 227 -4.67 -86.03 41.14
N SER A 228 -4.08 -86.69 42.13
CA SER A 228 -4.33 -88.02 42.68
C SER A 228 -3.37 -88.21 43.87
N ALA A 229 -3.83 -88.89 44.92
CA ALA A 229 -2.98 -89.77 45.72
C ALA A 229 -3.87 -90.78 46.45
N ALA A 230 -4.03 -91.94 45.82
CA ALA A 230 -4.46 -93.16 46.47
C ALA A 230 -3.33 -93.72 47.37
N THR A 231 -3.73 -94.65 48.25
CA THR A 231 -2.92 -95.74 48.85
C THR A 231 -2.32 -95.50 50.24
N SER A 232 -3.08 -95.85 51.28
CA SER A 232 -2.82 -97.03 52.16
C SER A 232 -4.02 -97.28 53.06
#